data_AF-A0A366DQV4-F1
#
_entry.id   AF-A0A366DQV4-F1
#
_cell.length_a   1.000
_cell.length_b   1.000
_cell.length_c   1.000
_cell.angle_alpha   90.00
_cell.angle_beta   90.00
_cell.angle_gamma   90.00
#
_symmetry.space_group_name_H-M   'P 1'
#
loop_
_entity.id
_entity.type
_entity.pdbx_description
1 polymer ?
#
loop_
_entity_poly.entity_id
_entity_poly.type
_entity_poly.pdbx_seq_one_letter_code
_entity_poly.pdbx_strand_id
1 'polypeptide(L)'
;MHALVREYEGIVGAHVRHGDPVDTGSLVRVGGPRFGLIVSKAVGSAVVRHRVARRLRHMCAEVLAELPADADVVIRALPGAAHADSAELLRQLRGGLRKLGVAQAPGRT
;
A
#
# COMPACT_ATOMS: atom_id res chain seq x y z
N MET A 1 6.85 0.94 16.28
CA MET A 1 7.26 -0.48 16.14
C MET A 1 6.05 -1.37 16.37
N HIS A 2 6.10 -2.63 15.92
CA HIS A 2 5.06 -3.69 15.93
C HIS A 2 4.25 -3.78 14.61
N ALA A 3 4.47 -4.74 13.68
CA ALA A 3 4.52 -6.23 13.71
C ALA A 3 3.10 -6.85 13.68
N LEU A 4 2.72 -7.92 12.95
CA LEU A 4 3.32 -8.82 11.95
C LEU A 4 2.21 -9.85 11.62
N VAL A 5 1.98 -10.27 10.37
CA VAL A 5 1.37 -11.59 10.03
C VAL A 5 1.99 -12.04 8.70
N ARG A 6 3.01 -12.90 8.71
CA ARG A 6 2.97 -14.37 8.80
C ARG A 6 2.32 -15.00 7.55
N GLU A 7 3.16 -15.70 6.80
CA GLU A 7 2.85 -16.78 5.85
C GLU A 7 1.63 -16.59 4.96
N TYR A 8 1.79 -15.80 3.90
CA TYR A 8 1.14 -16.10 2.64
C TYR A 8 2.13 -15.84 1.52
N GLU A 9 2.28 -16.83 0.67
CA GLU A 9 2.79 -16.77 -0.69
C GLU A 9 2.07 -15.67 -1.49
N GLY A 10 2.41 -14.40 -1.24
CA GLY A 10 1.63 -13.25 -1.70
C GLY A 10 2.40 -11.95 -1.54
N ILE A 11 2.47 -11.17 -2.61
CA ILE A 11 3.62 -10.35 -3.00
C ILE A 11 3.55 -8.91 -2.44
N VAL A 12 2.51 -8.56 -1.65
CA VAL A 12 2.32 -7.20 -1.11
C VAL A 12 1.66 -7.20 0.28
N GLY A 13 2.36 -6.69 1.29
CA GLY A 13 1.76 -6.36 2.60
C GLY A 13 1.42 -4.87 2.68
N ALA A 14 0.21 -4.52 3.09
CA ALA A 14 -0.28 -3.16 3.31
C ALA A 14 -0.59 -2.95 4.82
N HIS A 15 -0.39 -1.74 5.36
CA HIS A 15 -0.70 -1.38 6.76
C HIS A 15 -1.51 -0.09 6.77
N VAL A 16 -2.58 0.04 7.56
CA VAL A 16 -3.42 1.24 7.61
C VAL A 16 -3.42 1.86 9.00
N ARG A 17 -3.20 3.17 9.09
CA ARG A 17 -3.58 3.98 10.25
C ARG A 17 -4.91 4.68 9.94
N HIS A 18 -5.88 4.56 10.86
CA HIS A 18 -7.08 5.39 10.94
C HIS A 18 -6.82 6.37 12.08
N GLY A 19 -6.79 7.68 11.80
CA GLY A 19 -6.34 8.68 12.77
C GLY A 19 -7.51 9.34 13.50
N ASP A 20 -7.62 9.13 14.81
CA ASP A 20 -8.40 10.00 15.72
C ASP A 20 -7.70 11.39 15.79
N PRO A 21 -8.42 12.52 15.84
CA PRO A 21 -7.81 13.84 15.78
C PRO A 21 -7.28 14.22 17.16
N VAL A 22 -5.95 14.17 17.34
CA VAL A 22 -5.30 14.75 18.52
C VAL A 22 -4.64 16.07 18.10
N ASP A 23 -5.22 17.17 18.58
CA ASP A 23 -4.74 18.53 18.42
C ASP A 23 -3.65 18.85 19.45
N THR A 24 -2.42 19.15 18.98
CA THR A 24 -1.54 20.21 19.48
C THR A 24 -0.40 20.44 18.46
N GLY A 25 -0.66 21.24 17.41
CA GLY A 25 0.37 22.10 16.76
C GLY A 25 1.15 21.64 15.50
N SER A 26 0.54 20.93 14.55
CA SER A 26 0.92 20.69 13.12
C SER A 26 2.39 20.45 12.72
N LEU A 27 2.79 19.16 12.56
CA LEU A 27 4.08 18.76 11.94
C LEU A 27 3.99 17.66 10.86
N VAL A 28 2.83 17.06 10.58
CA VAL A 28 2.67 15.96 9.60
C VAL A 28 1.28 16.03 8.96
N ARG A 29 1.23 15.78 7.64
CA ARG A 29 0.13 16.06 6.70
C ARG A 29 -1.28 15.68 7.17
N VAL A 30 -2.19 16.55 6.74
CA VAL A 30 -3.64 16.36 6.66
C VAL A 30 -4.08 16.39 5.18
N GLY A 31 -4.86 15.39 4.75
CA GLY A 31 -5.57 15.34 3.45
C GLY A 31 -5.17 14.15 2.56
N GLY A 32 -6.16 13.44 1.99
CA GLY A 32 -6.06 12.35 1.00
C GLY A 32 -5.35 11.07 1.48
N PRO A 33 -5.67 9.88 0.90
CA PRO A 33 -4.97 8.65 1.27
C PRO A 33 -3.46 8.74 0.95
N ARG A 34 -2.62 8.08 1.74
CA ARG A 34 -1.15 8.05 1.57
C ARG A 34 -0.70 6.64 1.25
N PHE A 35 0.26 6.53 0.33
CA PHE A 35 0.93 5.27 0.04
C PHE A 35 2.43 5.38 0.31
N GLY A 36 2.95 4.57 1.22
CA GLY A 36 4.37 4.29 1.40
C GLY A 36 4.75 3.03 0.64
N LEU A 37 5.89 3.04 -0.07
CA LEU A 37 6.39 1.86 -0.80
C LEU A 37 7.75 1.43 -0.24
N ILE A 38 7.88 0.15 0.10
CA ILE A 38 9.13 -0.49 0.54
C ILE A 38 9.51 -1.56 -0.48
N VAL A 39 10.62 -1.36 -1.19
CA VAL A 39 11.14 -2.35 -2.15
C VAL A 39 12.47 -2.91 -1.63
N SER A 40 12.42 -4.17 -1.18
CA SER A 40 13.58 -4.82 -0.57
C SER A 40 14.71 -5.09 -1.59
N LYS A 41 15.95 -5.23 -1.10
CA LYS A 41 17.12 -5.58 -1.95
C LYS A 41 16.92 -6.93 -2.67
N ALA A 42 16.20 -7.86 -2.06
CA ALA A 42 15.94 -9.19 -2.61
C ALA A 42 15.03 -9.18 -3.87
N VAL A 43 14.39 -8.04 -4.19
CA VAL A 43 13.62 -7.87 -5.43
C VAL A 43 14.53 -7.79 -6.67
N GLY A 44 15.79 -7.37 -6.51
CA GLY A 44 16.76 -7.34 -7.59
C GLY A 44 17.54 -6.03 -7.68
N SER A 45 18.11 -5.78 -8.84
CA SER A 45 18.94 -4.59 -9.10
C SER A 45 18.15 -3.29 -8.88
N ALA A 46 18.86 -2.17 -8.72
CA ALA A 46 18.22 -0.86 -8.55
C ALA A 46 17.22 -0.54 -9.67
N VAL A 47 17.53 -0.92 -10.90
CA VAL A 47 16.64 -0.73 -12.07
C VAL A 47 15.36 -1.54 -11.92
N VAL A 48 15.47 -2.82 -11.54
CA VAL A 48 14.29 -3.68 -11.29
C VAL A 48 13.45 -3.11 -10.16
N ARG A 49 14.08 -2.70 -9.05
CA ARG A 49 13.37 -2.11 -7.89
C ARG A 49 12.65 -0.80 -8.26
N HIS A 50 13.27 0.07 -9.05
CA HIS A 50 12.63 1.30 -9.52
C HIS A 50 11.49 1.02 -10.49
N ARG A 51 11.62 0.03 -11.37
CA ARG A 51 10.54 -0.42 -12.26
C ARG A 51 9.34 -0.92 -11.45
N VAL A 52 9.58 -1.77 -10.45
CA VAL A 52 8.54 -2.27 -9.54
C VAL A 52 7.88 -1.11 -8.79
N ALA A 53 8.66 -0.21 -8.19
CA ALA A 53 8.12 0.96 -7.49
C ALA A 53 7.28 1.84 -8.41
N ARG A 54 7.72 2.08 -9.65
CA ARG A 54 6.96 2.85 -10.64
C ARG A 54 5.63 2.17 -10.98
N ARG A 55 5.63 0.86 -11.26
CA ARG A 55 4.40 0.09 -11.53
C ARG A 55 3.43 0.14 -10.36
N LEU A 56 3.93 -0.07 -9.14
CA LEU A 56 3.12 0.01 -7.92
C LEU A 56 2.51 1.40 -7.72
N ARG A 57 3.26 2.49 -7.99
CA ARG A 57 2.69 3.86 -7.91
C ARG A 57 1.53 4.07 -8.87
N HIS A 58 1.64 3.57 -10.11
CA HIS A 58 0.53 3.67 -11.08
C HIS A 58 -0.72 2.94 -10.56
N MET A 59 -0.56 1.71 -10.06
CA MET A 59 -1.67 0.95 -9.48
C MET A 59 -2.25 1.64 -8.23
N CYS A 60 -1.42 2.24 -7.38
CA CYS A 60 -1.87 2.99 -6.20
C CYS A 60 -2.75 4.18 -6.59
N ALA A 61 -2.47 4.84 -7.72
CA ALA A 61 -3.30 5.93 -8.21
C ALA A 61 -4.69 5.44 -8.67
N GLU A 62 -4.78 4.25 -9.27
CA GLU A 62 -6.06 3.66 -9.67
C GLU A 62 -6.94 3.31 -8.47
N VAL A 63 -6.34 2.81 -7.38
CA VAL A 63 -7.09 2.44 -6.17
C VAL A 63 -7.31 3.63 -5.23
N LEU A 64 -6.65 4.77 -5.43
CA LEU A 64 -6.71 5.91 -4.51
C LEU A 64 -8.15 6.38 -4.23
N ALA A 65 -9.02 6.33 -5.24
CA ALA A 65 -10.43 6.70 -5.13
C ALA A 65 -11.27 5.69 -4.34
N GLU A 66 -10.78 4.46 -4.15
CA GLU A 66 -11.42 3.40 -3.38
C GLU A 66 -11.05 3.46 -1.88
N LEU A 67 -10.15 4.38 -1.47
CA LEU A 67 -9.68 4.50 -0.10
C LEU A 67 -10.26 5.71 0.66
N PRO A 68 -10.47 5.58 1.99
CA PRO A 68 -10.76 6.70 2.86
C PRO A 68 -9.69 7.80 2.81
N ALA A 69 -10.13 9.06 2.94
CA ALA A 69 -9.26 10.23 2.85
C ALA A 69 -8.17 10.31 3.94
N ASP A 70 -8.29 9.52 4.99
CA ASP A 70 -7.40 9.43 6.14
C ASP A 70 -6.55 8.14 6.16
N ALA A 71 -6.64 7.30 5.12
CA ALA A 71 -5.93 6.03 5.09
C ALA A 71 -4.44 6.19 4.77
N ASP A 72 -3.58 5.73 5.68
CA ASP A 72 -2.13 5.63 5.46
C ASP A 72 -1.70 4.20 5.14
N VAL A 73 -1.40 3.87 3.88
CA VAL A 73 -1.08 2.51 3.42
C VAL A 73 0.41 2.29 3.16
N VAL A 74 1.05 1.30 3.79
CA VAL A 74 2.46 0.95 3.47
C VAL A 74 2.57 -0.39 2.73
N ILE A 75 2.95 -0.37 1.46
CA ILE A 75 3.12 -1.53 0.58
C ILE A 75 4.58 -2.04 0.59
N ARG A 76 4.78 -3.32 0.95
CA ARG A 76 6.09 -3.98 0.83
C ARG A 76 6.14 -4.91 -0.38
N ALA A 77 7.09 -4.66 -1.30
CA ALA A 77 7.38 -5.54 -2.42
C ALA A 77 8.35 -6.67 -2.03
N LEU A 78 7.92 -7.91 -2.24
CA LEU A 78 8.69 -9.14 -2.05
C LEU A 78 9.39 -9.57 -3.35
N PRO A 79 10.37 -10.50 -3.31
CA PRO A 79 11.14 -10.91 -4.49
C PRO A 79 10.30 -11.28 -5.72
N GLY A 80 9.14 -11.92 -5.53
CA GLY A 80 8.19 -12.25 -6.61
C GLY A 80 7.65 -11.05 -7.40
N ALA A 81 7.73 -9.83 -6.85
CA ALA A 81 7.25 -8.62 -7.51
C ALA A 81 8.02 -8.26 -8.78
N ALA A 82 9.27 -8.73 -8.89
CA ALA A 82 10.12 -8.47 -10.05
C ALA A 82 9.55 -9.12 -11.33
N HIS A 83 8.92 -10.29 -11.20
CA HIS A 83 8.45 -11.10 -12.32
C HIS A 83 6.93 -11.14 -12.45
N ALA A 84 6.19 -10.72 -11.42
CA ALA A 84 4.75 -10.66 -11.47
C ALA A 84 4.26 -9.67 -12.56
N ASP A 85 3.24 -10.10 -13.29
CA ASP A 85 2.53 -9.27 -14.25
C ASP A 85 1.71 -8.17 -13.51
N SER A 86 1.29 -7.15 -14.27
CA SER A 86 0.68 -5.97 -13.66
C SER A 86 -0.71 -6.28 -13.11
N ALA A 87 -1.42 -7.19 -13.77
CA ALA A 87 -2.76 -7.60 -13.38
C ALA A 87 -2.73 -8.39 -12.06
N GLU A 88 -1.77 -9.29 -11.89
CA GLU A 88 -1.55 -10.06 -10.67
C GLU A 88 -1.14 -9.16 -9.51
N LEU A 89 -0.21 -8.22 -9.73
CA LEU A 89 0.16 -7.24 -8.70
C LEU A 89 -1.04 -6.40 -8.26
N LEU A 90 -1.88 -5.97 -9.20
CA LEU A 90 -3.09 -5.21 -8.87
C LEU A 90 -4.13 -6.07 -8.13
N ARG A 91 -4.34 -7.33 -8.55
CA ARG A 91 -5.22 -8.29 -7.86
C ARG A 91 -4.78 -8.48 -6.41
N GLN A 92 -3.48 -8.68 -6.20
CA GLN A 92 -2.91 -8.88 -4.87
C GLN A 92 -2.98 -7.60 -4.02
N LEU A 93 -2.72 -6.43 -4.61
CA LEU A 93 -2.89 -5.14 -3.94
C LEU A 93 -4.33 -4.97 -3.44
N ARG A 94 -5.33 -5.12 -4.33
CA ARG A 94 -6.74 -5.04 -3.95
C ARG A 94 -7.13 -6.10 -2.92
N GLY A 95 -6.62 -7.32 -3.07
CA GLY A 95 -6.81 -8.38 -2.08
C GLY A 95 -6.27 -8.01 -0.69
N GLY A 96 -5.07 -7.43 -0.64
CA GLY A 96 -4.47 -6.92 0.58
C GLY A 96 -5.30 -5.78 1.20
N LEU A 97 -5.71 -4.80 0.40
CA LEU A 97 -6.55 -3.68 0.86
C LEU A 97 -7.90 -4.14 1.43
N ARG A 98 -8.55 -5.13 0.79
CA ARG A 98 -9.78 -5.74 1.33
C ARG A 98 -9.54 -6.48 2.64
N LYS A 99 -8.46 -7.28 2.74
CA LYS A 99 -8.10 -7.98 3.99
C LYS A 99 -7.84 -7.02 5.15
N LEU A 100 -7.36 -5.82 4.86
CA LEU A 100 -7.11 -4.77 5.84
C LEU A 100 -8.36 -3.94 6.18
N GLY A 101 -9.49 -4.19 5.51
CA GLY A 101 -10.75 -3.49 5.76
C GLY A 101 -10.76 -2.03 5.31
N VAL A 102 -9.84 -1.62 4.44
CA VAL A 102 -9.73 -0.21 3.99
C VAL A 102 -10.36 0.10 2.66
N ALA A 103 -10.63 -0.92 1.84
CA ALA A 103 -11.47 -0.74 0.67
C ALA A 103 -12.94 -0.77 1.12
N GLN A 104 -13.41 0.34 1.69
CA GLN A 104 -14.83 0.52 2.00
C GLN A 104 -15.48 1.34 0.89
N ALA A 105 -16.66 0.90 0.45
CA ALA A 105 -17.45 1.57 -0.58
C ALA A 105 -17.66 3.06 -0.27
N PRO A 106 -17.67 3.94 -1.28
CA PRO A 106 -17.85 5.38 -1.07
C PRO A 106 -19.26 5.64 -0.54
N GLY A 107 -19.38 5.90 0.75
CA GLY A 107 -20.69 6.12 1.37
C GLY A 107 -20.67 6.12 2.89
N ARG A 108 -20.12 7.16 3.50
CA ARG A 108 -20.55 7.64 4.82
C ARG A 108 -20.11 9.08 5.03
N THR A 109 -20.88 9.98 4.43
CA THR A 109 -21.12 11.35 4.89
C THR A 109 -22.61 11.46 5.14
#